data_AF-A0A359LZZ0-F1
#
_entry.id   AF-A0A359LZZ0-F1
#
_cell.length_a   1.000
_cell.length_b   1.000
_cell.length_c   1.000
_cell.angle_alpha   90.00
_cell.angle_beta   90.00
_cell.angle_gamma   90.00
#
_symmetry.space_group_name_H-M   'P 1'
#
loop_
_entity.id
_entity.type
_entity.pdbx_description
1 polymer ?
#
loop_
_entity_poly.entity_id
_entity_poly.type
_entity_poly.pdbx_seq_one_letter_code
_entity_poly.pdbx_strand_id
1 'polypeptide(L)'
;MNPPRIAVWLLRGLLAAPQRDWVEGDLAEEFAIRQSRAWYWRQVVWSAVPLVRMQARAANWEASLLAVFVAAAGPVLLLDGFWSLILSQVPLKAGVARGMDYLAAGLWLAGVAGALAGFACRGRRAIFLAPLAVLFALLALGAITGVTPFWYRALITATLGAGVAAGAAMPEGEKR
;
A
#
# COMPACT_ATOMS: atom_id res chain seq x y z
N MET A 1 37.36 -6.59 5.46
CA MET A 1 36.51 -5.41 5.77
C MET A 1 35.06 -5.86 6.02
N ASN A 2 34.18 -5.01 6.57
CA ASN A 2 32.75 -5.35 6.73
C ASN A 2 31.91 -4.88 5.52
N PRO A 3 30.86 -5.63 5.09
CA PRO A 3 30.01 -5.23 3.97
C PRO A 3 29.17 -3.97 4.30
N PRO A 4 28.68 -3.22 3.28
CA PRO A 4 27.94 -1.98 3.51
C PRO A 4 26.57 -2.28 4.15
N ARG A 5 26.38 -1.91 5.43
CA ARG A 5 25.12 -2.14 6.18
C ARG A 5 23.86 -1.70 5.42
N ILE A 6 23.91 -0.58 4.69
CA ILE A 6 22.76 -0.06 3.91
C ILE A 6 22.46 -0.96 2.69
N ALA A 7 23.49 -1.55 2.06
CA ALA A 7 23.29 -2.47 0.94
C ALA A 7 22.74 -3.83 1.42
N VAL A 8 23.19 -4.31 2.59
CA VAL A 8 22.60 -5.46 3.29
C VAL A 8 21.13 -5.17 3.67
N TRP A 9 20.84 -3.96 4.14
CA TRP A 9 19.48 -3.46 4.44
C TRP A 9 18.63 -3.10 3.19
N LEU A 10 19.18 -3.22 1.98
CA LEU A 10 18.40 -3.27 0.76
C LEU A 10 18.15 -4.73 0.31
N LEU A 11 19.17 -5.57 0.42
CA LEU A 11 19.15 -6.99 0.03
C LEU A 11 18.16 -7.82 0.90
N ARG A 12 18.29 -7.72 2.25
CA ARG A 12 17.12 -7.74 3.15
C ARG A 12 16.58 -6.30 3.07
N GLY A 13 15.40 -5.93 2.58
CA GLY A 13 14.20 -6.72 2.34
C GLY A 13 13.75 -6.87 0.89
N LEU A 14 14.66 -7.07 -0.07
CA LEU A 14 14.29 -7.59 -1.39
C LEU A 14 14.09 -9.12 -1.40
N LEU A 15 15.05 -9.92 -0.92
CA LEU A 15 15.03 -11.40 -0.93
C LEU A 15 14.05 -12.05 0.06
N ALA A 16 13.13 -12.92 -0.38
CA ALA A 16 12.21 -13.63 0.52
C ALA A 16 12.97 -14.40 1.63
N ALA A 17 12.36 -14.63 2.79
CA ALA A 17 13.07 -15.17 3.95
C ALA A 17 13.88 -16.46 3.66
N PRO A 18 13.35 -17.48 2.94
CA PRO A 18 14.14 -18.68 2.61
C PRO A 18 15.29 -18.45 1.62
N GLN A 19 15.32 -17.30 0.92
CA GLN A 19 16.34 -16.94 -0.07
C GLN A 19 17.37 -15.95 0.48
N ARG A 20 17.01 -15.22 1.55
CA ARG A 20 17.85 -14.19 2.17
C ARG A 20 19.20 -14.75 2.56
N ASP A 21 19.18 -15.81 3.36
CA ASP A 21 20.37 -16.21 4.12
C ASP A 21 21.42 -16.85 3.20
N TRP A 22 21.00 -17.59 2.16
CA TRP A 22 21.87 -18.11 1.10
C TRP A 22 22.57 -17.00 0.31
N VAL A 23 21.79 -16.04 -0.23
CA VAL A 23 22.34 -15.00 -1.12
C VAL A 23 23.11 -13.92 -0.32
N GLU A 24 22.79 -13.73 0.96
CA GLU A 24 23.59 -12.88 1.85
C GLU A 24 24.90 -13.56 2.26
N GLY A 25 24.91 -14.89 2.46
CA GLY A 25 26.13 -15.67 2.68
C GLY A 25 27.07 -15.61 1.47
N ASP A 26 26.57 -15.97 0.29
CA ASP A 26 27.29 -15.92 -1.00
C ASP A 26 27.90 -14.53 -1.26
N LEU A 27 27.12 -13.46 -1.10
CA LEU A 27 27.61 -12.08 -1.22
C LEU A 27 28.61 -11.67 -0.13
N ALA A 28 28.55 -12.25 1.08
CA ALA A 28 29.53 -12.01 2.13
C ALA A 28 30.86 -12.74 1.86
N GLU A 29 30.82 -13.96 1.33
CA GLU A 29 31.99 -14.74 0.94
C GLU A 29 32.73 -14.12 -0.25
N GLU A 30 32.03 -13.78 -1.35
CA GLU A 30 32.63 -13.03 -2.45
C GLU A 30 33.18 -11.66 -2.00
N PHE A 31 32.53 -11.00 -1.03
CA PHE A 31 33.02 -9.73 -0.48
C PHE A 31 34.26 -9.90 0.40
N ALA A 32 34.42 -11.01 1.11
CA ALA A 32 35.65 -11.29 1.87
C ALA A 32 36.86 -11.41 0.94
N ILE A 33 36.67 -12.00 -0.25
CA ILE A 33 37.68 -12.13 -1.30
C ILE A 33 37.97 -10.77 -1.97
N ARG A 34 36.93 -10.08 -2.47
CA ARG A 34 37.09 -8.88 -3.33
C ARG A 34 37.26 -7.57 -2.55
N GLN A 35 36.75 -7.49 -1.32
CA GLN A 35 36.73 -6.36 -0.37
C GLN A 35 36.25 -4.98 -0.91
N SER A 36 35.69 -4.94 -2.12
CA SER A 36 35.26 -3.71 -2.79
C SER A 36 33.80 -3.36 -2.50
N ARG A 37 33.58 -2.26 -1.76
CA ARG A 37 32.24 -1.76 -1.43
C ARG A 37 31.45 -1.32 -2.67
N ALA A 38 32.13 -0.84 -3.71
CA ALA A 38 31.50 -0.48 -4.99
C ALA A 38 31.05 -1.72 -5.77
N TRP A 39 31.84 -2.79 -5.75
CA TRP A 39 31.45 -4.07 -6.33
C TRP A 39 30.21 -4.65 -5.64
N TYR A 40 30.16 -4.65 -4.30
CA TYR A 40 29.01 -5.13 -3.52
C TYR A 40 27.73 -4.36 -3.89
N TRP A 41 27.81 -3.03 -3.96
CA TRP A 41 26.69 -2.19 -4.40
C TRP A 41 26.23 -2.53 -5.82
N ARG A 42 27.16 -2.78 -6.76
CA ARG A 42 26.81 -3.19 -8.12
C ARG A 42 26.02 -4.50 -8.13
N GLN A 43 26.44 -5.52 -7.36
CA GLN A 43 25.71 -6.78 -7.26
C GLN A 43 24.32 -6.60 -6.65
N VAL A 44 24.18 -5.84 -5.56
CA VAL A 44 22.86 -5.59 -4.93
C VAL A 44 21.91 -4.89 -5.91
N VAL A 45 22.38 -3.90 -6.67
CA VAL A 45 21.55 -3.21 -7.69
C VAL A 45 21.24 -4.12 -8.89
N TRP A 46 22.22 -4.89 -9.38
CA TRP A 46 22.01 -5.80 -10.51
C TRP A 46 21.07 -6.96 -10.17
N SER A 47 21.13 -7.49 -8.95
CA SER A 47 20.21 -8.54 -8.48
C SER A 47 18.84 -8.01 -8.07
N ALA A 48 18.73 -6.74 -7.64
CA ALA A 48 17.45 -6.14 -7.27
C ALA A 48 16.44 -6.15 -8.43
N VAL A 49 16.85 -5.77 -9.64
CA VAL A 49 15.98 -5.69 -10.83
C VAL A 49 15.32 -7.04 -11.20
N PRO A 50 16.06 -8.16 -11.38
CA PRO A 50 15.45 -9.45 -11.65
C PRO A 50 14.65 -9.98 -10.45
N LEU A 51 15.09 -9.78 -9.20
CA LEU A 51 14.33 -10.21 -8.01
C LEU A 51 12.96 -9.52 -7.91
N VAL A 52 12.90 -8.21 -8.13
CA VAL A 52 11.63 -7.45 -8.19
C VAL A 52 10.78 -7.94 -9.35
N ARG A 53 11.36 -8.16 -10.54
CA ARG A 53 10.63 -8.69 -11.71
C ARG A 53 10.11 -10.11 -11.50
N MET A 54 10.82 -10.94 -10.74
CA MET A 54 10.40 -12.30 -10.40
C MET A 54 9.26 -12.29 -9.36
N GLN A 55 9.35 -11.44 -8.33
CA GLN A 55 8.26 -11.26 -7.36
C GLN A 55 7.01 -10.64 -7.99
N ALA A 56 7.15 -9.70 -8.93
CA ALA A 56 6.03 -9.15 -9.68
C ALA A 56 5.30 -10.20 -10.53
N ARG A 57 6.04 -11.17 -11.11
CA ARG A 57 5.48 -12.31 -11.86
C ARG A 57 4.91 -13.42 -10.97
N ALA A 58 5.48 -13.64 -9.79
CA ALA A 58 5.05 -14.69 -8.85
C ALA A 58 4.00 -14.20 -7.83
N ALA A 59 3.66 -12.91 -7.84
CA ALA A 59 2.49 -12.40 -7.16
C ALA A 59 1.28 -12.50 -8.08
N ASN A 60 0.13 -12.90 -7.52
CA ASN A 60 -1.18 -12.68 -8.14
C ASN A 60 -1.52 -11.19 -8.02
N TRP A 61 -0.73 -10.36 -8.72
CA TRP A 61 -0.72 -8.90 -8.60
C TRP A 61 -2.09 -8.31 -8.97
N GLU A 62 -2.79 -8.92 -9.92
CA GLU A 62 -4.19 -8.62 -10.27
C GLU A 62 -5.13 -8.77 -9.07
N ALA A 63 -5.07 -9.89 -8.33
CA ALA A 63 -5.89 -10.10 -7.15
C ALA A 63 -5.53 -9.16 -5.99
N SER A 64 -4.24 -8.83 -5.84
CA SER A 64 -3.78 -7.84 -4.85
C SER A 64 -4.20 -6.41 -5.23
N LEU A 65 -4.12 -6.02 -6.50
CA LEU A 65 -4.61 -4.72 -6.99
C LEU A 65 -6.13 -4.62 -6.88
N LEU A 66 -6.86 -5.69 -7.22
CA LEU A 66 -8.31 -5.75 -7.09
C LEU A 66 -8.72 -5.63 -5.62
N ALA A 67 -8.08 -6.35 -4.70
CA ALA A 67 -8.32 -6.22 -3.26
C ALA A 67 -8.02 -4.80 -2.76
N VAL A 68 -6.91 -4.19 -3.19
CA VAL A 68 -6.55 -2.80 -2.86
C VAL A 68 -7.56 -1.79 -3.42
N PHE A 69 -8.04 -1.97 -4.65
CA PHE A 69 -9.03 -1.10 -5.29
C PHE A 69 -10.42 -1.24 -4.63
N VAL A 70 -10.88 -2.48 -4.42
CA VAL A 70 -12.15 -2.80 -3.76
C VAL A 70 -12.15 -2.34 -2.30
N ALA A 71 -11.00 -2.33 -1.62
CA ALA A 71 -10.85 -1.70 -0.32
C ALA A 71 -10.83 -0.16 -0.40
N ALA A 72 -9.89 0.44 -1.14
CA ALA A 72 -9.59 1.87 -1.04
C ALA A 72 -10.51 2.80 -1.85
N ALA A 73 -10.97 2.36 -3.03
CA ALA A 73 -11.82 3.16 -3.94
C ALA A 73 -13.27 2.70 -3.93
N GLY A 74 -13.52 1.38 -3.92
CA GLY A 74 -14.85 0.77 -3.93
C GLY A 74 -15.85 1.39 -2.95
N PRO A 75 -15.53 1.53 -1.65
CA PRO A 75 -16.50 2.02 -0.66
C PRO A 75 -16.79 3.51 -0.80
N VAL A 76 -15.81 4.30 -1.26
CA VAL A 76 -15.97 5.74 -1.54
C VAL A 76 -16.89 5.96 -2.73
N LEU A 77 -16.73 5.17 -3.80
CA LEU A 77 -17.60 5.22 -4.98
C LEU A 77 -19.01 4.68 -4.69
N LEU A 78 -19.14 3.61 -3.90
CA LEU A 78 -20.43 3.07 -3.47
C LEU A 78 -21.20 4.07 -2.59
N LEU A 79 -20.54 4.73 -1.65
CA LEU A 79 -21.17 5.75 -0.79
C LEU A 79 -21.65 6.96 -1.61
N ASP A 80 -20.87 7.40 -2.59
CA ASP A 80 -21.21 8.52 -3.47
C ASP A 80 -22.39 8.19 -4.41
N GLY A 81 -22.37 6.99 -5.00
CA GLY A 81 -23.46 6.48 -5.84
C GLY A 81 -24.76 6.26 -5.07
N PHE A 82 -24.67 5.67 -3.87
CA PHE A 82 -25.81 5.48 -2.96
C PHE A 82 -26.41 6.82 -2.50
N TRP A 83 -25.57 7.80 -2.16
CA TRP A 83 -26.04 9.14 -1.79
C TRP A 83 -26.67 9.88 -2.97
N SER A 84 -26.10 9.74 -4.17
CA SER A 84 -26.69 10.28 -5.39
C SER A 84 -28.05 9.66 -5.72
N LEU A 85 -28.19 8.34 -5.49
CA LEU A 85 -29.47 7.64 -5.61
C LEU A 85 -30.49 8.15 -4.59
N ILE A 86 -30.12 8.31 -3.31
CA ILE A 86 -31.01 8.91 -2.29
C ILE A 86 -31.44 10.32 -2.68
N LEU A 87 -30.50 11.19 -3.09
CA LEU A 87 -30.82 12.56 -3.49
C LEU A 87 -31.72 12.64 -4.73
N SER A 88 -31.63 11.68 -5.65
CA SER A 88 -32.52 11.61 -6.83
C SER A 88 -34.00 11.45 -6.45
N GLN A 89 -34.29 10.89 -5.28
CA GLN A 89 -35.65 10.70 -4.77
C GLN A 89 -36.17 11.92 -3.96
N VAL A 90 -35.34 12.94 -3.73
CA VAL A 90 -35.66 14.10 -2.87
C VAL A 90 -35.51 15.41 -3.68
N PRO A 91 -36.51 15.81 -4.49
CA PRO A 91 -36.38 16.83 -5.54
C PRO A 91 -36.13 18.28 -5.08
N LEU A 92 -35.91 18.51 -3.78
CA LEU A 92 -35.83 19.84 -3.15
C LEU A 92 -34.55 20.08 -2.32
N LYS A 93 -33.57 19.17 -2.33
CA LYS A 93 -32.36 19.25 -1.47
C LYS A 93 -31.01 19.11 -2.18
N ALA A 94 -30.95 19.31 -3.50
CA ALA A 94 -29.70 19.24 -4.28
C ALA A 94 -28.59 20.22 -3.81
N GLY A 95 -28.95 21.34 -3.17
CA GLY A 95 -28.02 22.31 -2.57
C GLY A 95 -27.65 22.06 -1.11
N VAL A 96 -28.15 21.01 -0.46
CA VAL A 96 -27.79 20.70 0.94
C VAL A 96 -26.38 20.13 0.96
N ALA A 97 -25.46 20.87 1.59
CA ALA A 97 -24.08 20.42 1.83
C ALA A 97 -24.09 19.02 2.46
N ARG A 98 -23.24 18.11 1.95
CA ARG A 98 -23.13 16.74 2.45
C ARG A 98 -22.90 16.78 3.96
N GLY A 99 -23.86 16.24 4.71
CA GLY A 99 -23.92 16.39 6.17
C GLY A 99 -22.68 15.83 6.86
N MET A 100 -22.43 16.25 8.11
CA MET A 100 -21.25 15.78 8.86
C MET A 100 -21.26 14.25 9.03
N ASP A 101 -22.43 13.62 8.99
CA ASP A 101 -22.61 12.16 9.00
C ASP A 101 -22.01 11.48 7.76
N TYR A 102 -22.17 12.09 6.57
CA TYR A 102 -21.52 11.62 5.33
C TYR A 102 -19.99 11.71 5.45
N LEU A 103 -19.51 12.80 6.06
CA LEU A 103 -18.07 13.03 6.25
C LEU A 103 -17.48 12.06 7.28
N ALA A 104 -18.18 11.83 8.40
CA ALA A 104 -17.80 10.86 9.42
C ALA A 104 -17.82 9.41 8.87
N ALA A 105 -18.88 9.04 8.13
CA ALA A 105 -18.99 7.74 7.49
C ALA A 105 -17.83 7.50 6.50
N GLY A 106 -17.55 8.46 5.61
CA GLY A 106 -16.46 8.36 4.65
C GLY A 106 -15.07 8.21 5.30
N LEU A 107 -14.82 8.91 6.42
CA LEU A 107 -13.58 8.77 7.19
C LEU A 107 -13.45 7.41 7.88
N TRP A 108 -14.51 6.94 8.55
CA TRP A 108 -14.51 5.63 9.20
C TRP A 108 -14.30 4.51 8.16
N LEU A 109 -15.03 4.59 7.04
CA LEU A 109 -14.96 3.66 5.93
C LEU A 109 -13.56 3.64 5.29
N ALA A 110 -12.91 4.80 5.13
CA ALA A 110 -11.52 4.90 4.68
C ALA A 110 -10.51 4.31 5.68
N GLY A 111 -10.74 4.45 6.99
CA GLY A 111 -9.91 3.83 8.02
C GLY A 111 -9.98 2.31 8.01
N VAL A 112 -11.19 1.75 7.94
CA VAL A 112 -11.45 0.31 7.84
C VAL A 112 -10.90 -0.25 6.51
N ALA A 113 -11.15 0.43 5.40
CA ALA A 113 -10.57 0.12 4.09
C ALA A 113 -9.04 0.06 4.13
N GLY A 114 -8.40 1.08 4.73
CA GLY A 114 -6.95 1.13 4.91
C GLY A 114 -6.45 -0.05 5.73
N ALA A 115 -7.07 -0.34 6.87
CA ALA A 115 -6.70 -1.47 7.73
C ALA A 115 -6.82 -2.82 7.02
N LEU A 116 -7.91 -3.06 6.29
CA LEU A 116 -8.10 -4.28 5.50
C LEU A 116 -7.10 -4.39 4.35
N ALA A 117 -6.81 -3.29 3.64
CA ALA A 117 -5.79 -3.26 2.60
C ALA A 117 -4.38 -3.54 3.18
N GLY A 118 -4.02 -2.93 4.31
CA GLY A 118 -2.75 -3.18 5.00
C GLY A 118 -2.60 -4.63 5.46
N PHE A 119 -3.66 -5.21 6.03
CA PHE A 119 -3.73 -6.61 6.46
C PHE A 119 -3.59 -7.58 5.26
N ALA A 120 -4.29 -7.31 4.16
CA ALA A 120 -4.24 -8.12 2.93
C ALA A 120 -2.89 -7.99 2.19
N CYS A 121 -2.22 -6.85 2.30
CA CYS A 121 -0.93 -6.57 1.68
C CYS A 121 0.28 -6.95 2.56
N ARG A 122 0.07 -7.65 3.68
CA ARG A 122 1.08 -7.99 4.70
C ARG A 122 2.43 -8.44 4.15
N GLY A 123 3.48 -8.18 4.94
CA GLY A 123 4.86 -8.36 4.53
C GLY A 123 5.28 -7.33 3.48
N ARG A 124 6.24 -7.69 2.62
CA ARG A 124 6.93 -6.72 1.74
C ARG A 124 6.08 -6.19 0.59
N ARG A 125 4.95 -6.84 0.27
CA ARG A 125 4.00 -6.35 -0.74
C ARG A 125 3.37 -5.02 -0.29
N ALA A 126 3.24 -4.77 1.02
CA ALA A 126 2.74 -3.52 1.57
C ALA A 126 3.53 -2.29 1.09
N ILE A 127 4.86 -2.38 0.97
CA ILE A 127 5.72 -1.25 0.54
C ILE A 127 5.35 -0.79 -0.89
N PHE A 128 4.96 -1.71 -1.76
CA PHE A 128 4.60 -1.42 -3.15
C PHE A 128 3.09 -1.14 -3.33
N LEU A 129 2.24 -1.77 -2.53
CA LEU A 129 0.78 -1.66 -2.64
C LEU A 129 0.18 -0.49 -1.85
N ALA A 130 0.79 -0.06 -0.74
CA ALA A 130 0.35 1.10 0.03
C ALA A 130 0.28 2.42 -0.77
N PRO A 131 1.32 2.85 -1.53
CA PRO A 131 1.21 4.06 -2.35
C PRO A 131 0.17 3.93 -3.47
N LEU A 132 -0.09 2.70 -3.92
CA LEU A 132 -1.07 2.39 -4.96
C LEU A 132 -2.52 2.43 -4.41
N ALA A 133 -2.74 2.01 -3.17
CA ALA A 133 -3.98 2.20 -2.42
C ALA A 133 -4.30 3.69 -2.23
N VAL A 134 -3.30 4.47 -1.83
CA VAL A 134 -3.40 5.94 -1.68
C VAL A 134 -3.71 6.60 -3.04
N LEU A 135 -3.04 6.18 -4.12
CA LEU A 135 -3.31 6.68 -5.47
C LEU A 135 -4.76 6.39 -5.91
N PHE A 136 -5.27 5.17 -5.73
CA PHE A 136 -6.65 4.84 -6.08
C PHE A 136 -7.68 5.63 -5.27
N ALA A 137 -7.46 5.84 -3.97
CA ALA A 137 -8.35 6.67 -3.16
C ALA A 137 -8.30 8.15 -3.58
N LEU A 138 -7.13 8.69 -3.91
CA LEU A 138 -6.99 10.05 -4.45
C LEU A 138 -7.69 10.19 -5.81
N LEU A 139 -7.62 9.19 -6.68
CA LEU A 139 -8.35 9.16 -7.95
C LEU A 139 -9.87 9.06 -7.75
N ALA A 140 -10.35 8.26 -6.79
CA ALA A 140 -11.77 8.18 -6.45
C ALA A 140 -12.30 9.51 -5.89
N LEU A 141 -11.56 10.15 -4.98
CA LEU A 141 -11.85 11.52 -4.53
C LEU A 141 -11.76 12.55 -5.67
N GLY A 142 -10.90 12.30 -6.66
CA GLY A 142 -10.76 13.06 -7.90
C GLY A 142 -11.95 12.95 -8.84
N ALA A 143 -12.66 11.82 -8.86
CA ALA A 143 -13.91 11.66 -9.61
C ALA A 143 -15.09 12.41 -8.95
N ILE A 144 -15.06 12.58 -7.62
CA ILE A 144 -16.11 13.19 -6.79
C ILE A 144 -15.87 14.71 -6.63
N THR A 145 -15.31 15.36 -7.65
CA THR A 145 -14.61 16.65 -7.50
C THR A 145 -15.50 17.89 -7.35
N GLY A 146 -16.82 17.79 -7.57
CA GLY A 146 -17.71 18.96 -7.58
C GLY A 146 -17.93 19.66 -6.23
N VAL A 147 -17.89 18.94 -5.10
CA VAL A 147 -18.41 19.46 -3.80
C VAL A 147 -17.51 19.19 -2.58
N THR A 148 -16.49 18.32 -2.68
CA THR A 148 -15.68 17.92 -1.51
C THR A 148 -14.57 18.93 -1.16
N PRO A 149 -14.51 19.49 0.06
CA PRO A 149 -13.45 20.43 0.47
C PRO A 149 -12.05 19.79 0.49
N PHE A 150 -11.00 20.58 0.25
CA PHE A 150 -9.62 20.06 0.22
C PHE A 150 -9.20 19.40 1.54
N TRP A 151 -9.56 20.00 2.69
CA TRP A 151 -9.20 19.50 4.02
C TRP A 151 -9.77 18.10 4.26
N TYR A 152 -10.96 17.81 3.73
CA TYR A 152 -11.61 16.51 3.87
C TYR A 152 -10.92 15.44 3.02
N ARG A 153 -10.48 15.80 1.80
CA ARG A 153 -9.65 14.91 0.95
C ARG A 153 -8.31 14.59 1.62
N ALA A 154 -7.66 15.59 2.20
CA ALA A 154 -6.42 15.42 2.97
C ALA A 154 -6.64 14.50 4.19
N LEU A 155 -7.74 14.68 4.92
CA LEU A 155 -8.07 13.88 6.10
C LEU A 155 -8.36 12.42 5.74
N ILE A 156 -9.17 12.14 4.70
CA ILE A 156 -9.35 10.76 4.17
C ILE A 156 -8.01 10.14 3.79
N THR A 157 -7.15 10.89 3.10
CA THR A 157 -5.84 10.38 2.65
C THR A 157 -4.95 10.00 3.84
N ALA A 158 -4.95 10.81 4.89
CA ALA A 158 -4.24 10.53 6.14
C ALA A 158 -4.85 9.32 6.89
N THR A 159 -6.17 9.25 7.02
CA THR A 159 -6.88 8.14 7.69
C THR A 159 -6.68 6.81 6.97
N LEU A 160 -6.73 6.79 5.63
CA LEU A 160 -6.41 5.61 4.81
C LEU A 160 -4.95 5.18 5.02
N GLY A 161 -3.99 6.11 4.94
CA GLY A 161 -2.57 5.82 5.14
C GLY A 161 -2.27 5.27 6.54
N ALA A 162 -2.87 5.85 7.57
CA ALA A 162 -2.79 5.35 8.95
C ALA A 162 -3.42 3.95 9.09
N GLY A 163 -4.56 3.71 8.44
CA GLY A 163 -5.18 2.38 8.37
C GLY A 163 -4.26 1.35 7.72
N VAL A 164 -3.67 1.65 6.56
CA VAL A 164 -2.74 0.76 5.86
C VAL A 164 -1.51 0.44 6.72
N ALA A 165 -0.95 1.44 7.41
CA ALA A 165 0.16 1.23 8.35
C ALA A 165 -0.25 0.31 9.53
N ALA A 166 -1.42 0.55 10.14
CA ALA A 166 -1.91 -0.27 11.26
C ALA A 166 -2.21 -1.72 10.84
N GLY A 167 -2.87 -1.92 9.70
CA GLY A 167 -3.18 -3.25 9.16
C GLY A 167 -1.93 -4.05 8.78
N ALA A 168 -0.91 -3.39 8.23
CA ALA A 168 0.38 -4.01 7.92
C ALA A 168 1.22 -4.31 9.19
N ALA A 169 1.01 -3.57 10.29
CA ALA A 169 1.69 -3.75 11.56
C ALA A 169 1.04 -4.79 12.50
N MET A 170 -0.21 -5.21 12.24
CA MET A 170 -0.84 -6.28 13.03
C MET A 170 -0.02 -7.58 12.94
N PRO A 171 0.39 -8.19 14.06
CA PRO A 171 1.18 -9.42 14.04
C PRO A 171 0.47 -10.54 13.30
N GLU A 172 1.22 -11.44 12.68
CA GLU A 172 0.65 -12.69 12.18
C GLU A 172 0.17 -13.50 13.38
N GLY A 173 -1.09 -13.94 13.34
CA GLY A 173 -1.65 -14.80 14.38
C GLY A 173 -0.86 -16.12 14.40
N GLU A 174 -0.13 -16.34 15.50
CA GLU A 174 0.73 -17.51 15.68
C GLU A 174 -0.09 -18.79 15.49
N LYS A 175 0.17 -19.51 14.39
CA LYS A 175 -0.55 -20.73 14.03
C LYS A 175 -0.10 -21.88 14.93
N ARG A 176 -0.79 -21.99 16.06
CA ARG A 176 -0.83 -23.18 16.92
C ARG A 176 -1.65 -24.30 16.28
#